data_AF-A0A4Q4N4Y1-F1
#
_entry.id   AF-A0A4Q4N4Y1-F1
#
_cell.length_a   1.000
_cell.length_b   1.000
_cell.length_c   1.000
_cell.angle_alpha   90.00
_cell.angle_beta   90.00
_cell.angle_gamma   90.00
#
_symmetry.space_group_name_H-M   'P 1'
#
loop_
_entity.id
_entity.type
_entity.pdbx_description
1 polymer ?
#
loop_
_entity_poly.entity_id
_entity_poly.type
_entity_poly.pdbx_seq_one_letter_code
_entity_poly.pdbx_strand_id
1 'polypeptide(L)'
;MSTNPARSNQTSQTTLTPPQLEARTILTHLLTRLSQPKDDDTATNPRYDEYSAWINQHSIPTLTTSLYSMIRPQLWTLLSSRLSLDALKHVGGDLRLETRGAIYFNGILGVDKRLRMYVGQSGNLRQRVAQHLNFRYRRDHPSLHYYALEWSVYNVFGVCAVLPPSSSSSSSSSSSSSSLVAGMERSGLVMNVLEMWMCLVFRSLPSDTLGEWLPDDELVDKGRRAAKEGVVGGLNVATPLDQGVEVKDMPFVDLSGEVDPVIRDYLREVKRRKGDVQQVENVKIKDGTVEVDEEERALRKKIYAEKARRYSKRRDTDIVIPQWVFLGAVAVGVGVLLFRSSGGPGNSARWR
;
A
#
# COMPACT_ATOMS: atom_id res chain seq x y z
N MET A 1 -64.52 -20.53 -0.03
CA MET A 1 -63.53 -20.17 1.01
C MET A 1 -62.24 -20.90 0.65
N SER A 2 -61.26 -20.19 0.10
CA SER A 2 -59.96 -20.76 -0.30
C SER A 2 -58.88 -19.92 0.39
N THR A 3 -58.27 -20.47 1.43
CA THR A 3 -57.19 -19.82 2.18
C THR A 3 -55.85 -20.14 1.53
N ASN A 4 -55.25 -19.14 0.87
CA ASN A 4 -53.84 -19.17 0.48
C ASN A 4 -52.97 -19.18 1.75
N PRO A 5 -52.01 -20.12 1.92
CA PRO A 5 -50.96 -19.93 2.89
C PRO A 5 -49.91 -18.97 2.31
N ALA A 6 -49.60 -17.95 3.11
CA ALA A 6 -48.63 -16.92 2.83
C ALA A 6 -47.25 -17.51 2.52
N ARG A 7 -46.65 -16.99 1.45
CA ARG A 7 -45.25 -17.19 1.07
C ARG A 7 -44.38 -16.53 2.15
N SER A 8 -43.83 -17.33 3.05
CA SER A 8 -42.86 -16.86 4.03
C SER A 8 -41.63 -16.32 3.30
N ASN A 9 -41.36 -15.02 3.44
CA ASN A 9 -40.08 -14.42 3.09
C ASN A 9 -39.00 -15.07 3.96
N GLN A 10 -38.32 -16.09 3.42
CA GLN A 10 -37.06 -16.55 3.97
C GLN A 10 -36.06 -15.41 3.77
N THR A 11 -35.74 -14.73 4.86
CA THR A 11 -34.54 -13.92 5.01
C THR A 11 -33.35 -14.80 4.65
N SER A 12 -32.76 -14.57 3.48
CA SER A 12 -31.53 -15.23 3.05
C SER A 12 -30.44 -14.92 4.06
N GLN A 13 -30.12 -15.88 4.93
CA GLN A 13 -28.92 -15.82 5.75
C GLN A 13 -27.72 -15.81 4.79
N THR A 14 -27.09 -14.66 4.62
CA THR A 14 -25.94 -14.51 3.73
C THR A 14 -24.78 -15.29 4.33
N THR A 15 -24.56 -16.52 3.86
CA THR A 15 -23.39 -17.32 4.24
C THR A 15 -22.13 -16.60 3.76
N LEU A 16 -21.18 -16.35 4.67
CA LEU A 16 -19.89 -15.74 4.33
C LEU A 16 -19.10 -16.70 3.43
N THR A 17 -18.43 -16.14 2.42
CA THR A 17 -17.47 -16.91 1.60
C THR A 17 -16.25 -17.33 2.44
N PRO A 18 -15.49 -18.37 2.05
CA PRO A 18 -14.31 -18.79 2.81
C PRO A 18 -13.29 -17.66 3.09
N PRO A 19 -12.94 -16.77 2.13
CA PRO A 19 -12.04 -15.65 2.41
C PRO A 19 -12.64 -14.61 3.36
N GLN A 20 -13.97 -14.43 3.33
CA GLN A 20 -14.66 -13.54 4.27
C GLN A 20 -14.67 -14.12 5.68
N LEU A 21 -14.83 -15.44 5.81
CA LEU A 21 -14.74 -16.14 7.09
C LEU A 21 -13.32 -16.04 7.64
N GLU A 22 -12.30 -16.37 6.84
CA GLU A 22 -10.88 -16.22 7.20
C GLU A 22 -10.59 -14.79 7.67
N ALA A 23 -10.97 -13.78 6.89
CA ALA A 23 -10.73 -12.38 7.23
C ALA A 23 -11.42 -11.98 8.55
N ARG A 24 -12.65 -12.47 8.80
CA ARG A 24 -13.38 -12.20 10.06
C ARG A 24 -12.72 -12.91 11.26
N THR A 25 -12.23 -14.13 11.07
CA THR A 25 -11.46 -14.85 12.10
C THR A 25 -10.19 -14.08 12.46
N ILE A 26 -9.43 -13.61 11.46
CA ILE A 26 -8.24 -12.78 11.68
C ILE A 26 -8.59 -11.50 12.45
N LEU A 27 -9.65 -10.78 12.07
CA LEU A 27 -10.06 -9.54 12.75
C LEU A 27 -10.43 -9.79 14.22
N THR A 28 -11.21 -10.84 14.46
CA THR A 28 -11.66 -11.19 15.82
C THR A 28 -10.47 -11.59 16.69
N HIS A 29 -9.53 -12.38 16.14
CA HIS A 29 -8.29 -12.73 16.81
C HIS A 29 -7.43 -11.49 17.13
N LEU A 30 -7.25 -10.59 16.16
CA LEU A 30 -6.49 -9.35 16.34
C LEU A 30 -7.06 -8.50 17.49
N LEU A 31 -8.38 -8.28 17.51
CA LEU A 31 -9.03 -7.54 18.60
C LEU A 31 -8.90 -8.26 19.94
N THR A 32 -9.00 -9.59 19.95
CA THR A 32 -8.81 -10.40 21.17
C THR A 32 -7.39 -10.24 21.71
N ARG A 33 -6.36 -10.37 20.86
CA ARG A 33 -4.95 -10.19 21.26
C ARG A 33 -4.65 -8.78 21.75
N LEU A 34 -5.24 -7.75 21.12
CA LEU A 34 -5.10 -6.36 21.57
C LEU A 34 -5.80 -6.08 22.91
N SER A 35 -6.82 -6.87 23.25
CA SER A 35 -7.54 -6.78 24.53
C SER A 35 -6.89 -7.58 25.66
N GLN A 36 -5.80 -8.32 25.39
CA GLN A 36 -5.11 -9.15 26.36
C GLN A 36 -3.77 -8.52 26.77
N PRO A 37 -3.41 -8.54 28.07
CA PRO A 37 -2.03 -8.31 28.46
C PRO A 37 -1.15 -9.40 27.82
N LYS A 38 0.11 -9.08 27.52
CA LYS A 38 1.03 -10.07 26.93
C LYS A 38 1.27 -11.18 27.96
N ASP A 39 1.29 -12.43 27.50
CA ASP A 39 1.36 -13.64 28.33
C ASP A 39 2.67 -13.82 29.14
N ASP A 40 3.67 -12.93 28.98
CA ASP A 40 4.93 -12.97 29.73
C ASP A 40 4.95 -11.92 30.86
N ASP A 41 5.14 -12.40 32.09
CA ASP A 41 5.23 -11.66 33.38
C ASP A 41 6.32 -10.55 33.44
N THR A 42 6.95 -10.20 32.32
CA THR A 42 8.02 -9.19 32.25
C THR A 42 7.86 -8.15 31.15
N ALA A 43 6.83 -8.22 30.30
CA ALA A 43 6.60 -7.19 29.29
C ALA A 43 5.11 -7.02 28.95
N THR A 44 4.45 -6.02 29.53
CA THR A 44 3.12 -5.59 29.09
C THR A 44 3.15 -5.33 27.59
N ASN A 45 2.17 -5.82 26.82
CA ASN A 45 1.98 -5.39 25.43
C ASN A 45 1.92 -3.86 25.46
N PRO A 46 2.88 -3.13 24.87
CA PRO A 46 2.97 -1.67 25.05
C PRO A 46 1.74 -0.93 24.50
N ARG A 47 0.92 -1.64 23.73
CA ARG A 47 -0.33 -1.16 23.13
C ARG A 47 -1.56 -1.51 23.97
N TYR A 48 -1.42 -2.32 25.02
CA TYR A 48 -2.54 -2.86 25.79
C TYR A 48 -3.40 -1.76 26.39
N ASP A 49 -2.83 -0.79 27.09
CA ASP A 49 -3.62 0.21 27.83
C ASP A 49 -4.56 1.00 26.91
N GLU A 50 -4.04 1.43 25.75
CA GLU A 50 -4.82 2.22 24.80
C GLU A 50 -5.85 1.38 24.05
N TYR A 51 -5.43 0.23 23.49
CA TYR A 51 -6.32 -0.58 22.65
C TYR A 51 -7.34 -1.36 23.50
N SER A 52 -6.98 -1.88 24.67
CA SER A 52 -7.91 -2.62 25.54
C SER A 52 -9.02 -1.72 26.07
N ALA A 53 -8.73 -0.48 26.48
CA ALA A 53 -9.74 0.47 26.91
C ALA A 53 -10.75 0.78 25.79
N TRP A 54 -10.26 1.02 24.57
CA TRP A 54 -11.08 1.25 23.39
C TRP A 54 -11.92 0.02 23.00
N ILE A 55 -11.36 -1.18 23.08
CA ILE A 55 -12.07 -2.43 22.78
C ILE A 55 -13.14 -2.73 23.82
N ASN A 56 -12.83 -2.52 25.11
CA ASN A 56 -13.77 -2.74 26.21
C ASN A 56 -14.97 -1.78 26.15
N GLN A 57 -14.75 -0.55 25.69
CA GLN A 57 -15.82 0.43 25.51
C GLN A 57 -16.88 -0.03 24.50
N HIS A 58 -16.47 -0.69 23.41
CA HIS A 58 -17.36 -1.01 22.29
C HIS A 58 -17.71 -2.49 22.17
N SER A 59 -16.97 -3.37 22.84
CA SER A 59 -16.95 -4.83 22.69
C SER A 59 -16.39 -5.32 21.34
N ILE A 60 -15.75 -6.50 21.37
CA ILE A 60 -15.19 -7.15 20.18
C ILE A 60 -16.26 -7.38 19.08
N PRO A 61 -17.45 -7.95 19.35
CA PRO A 61 -18.42 -8.23 18.29
C PRO A 61 -18.89 -6.98 17.52
N THR A 62 -19.10 -5.86 18.24
CA THR A 62 -19.53 -4.59 17.65
C THR A 62 -18.41 -3.97 16.80
N LEU A 63 -17.17 -3.99 17.31
CA LEU A 63 -16.01 -3.50 16.55
C LEU A 63 -15.75 -4.37 15.33
N THR A 64 -15.79 -5.69 15.46
CA THR A 64 -15.66 -6.62 14.32
C THR A 64 -16.68 -6.28 13.24
N THR A 65 -17.96 -6.11 13.60
CA THR A 65 -19.03 -5.77 12.64
C THR A 65 -18.78 -4.40 11.99
N SER A 66 -18.42 -3.40 12.79
CA SER A 66 -18.18 -2.04 12.34
C SER A 66 -16.99 -1.96 11.38
N LEU A 67 -15.83 -2.48 11.77
CA LEU A 67 -14.61 -2.50 10.97
C LEU A 67 -14.78 -3.33 9.70
N TYR A 68 -15.45 -4.48 9.79
CA TYR A 68 -15.75 -5.31 8.63
C TYR A 68 -16.62 -4.60 7.59
N SER A 69 -17.61 -3.81 8.04
CA SER A 69 -18.48 -3.04 7.15
C SER A 69 -17.75 -1.92 6.38
N MET A 70 -16.57 -1.49 6.84
CA MET A 70 -15.77 -0.47 6.16
C MET A 70 -14.97 -1.01 4.97
N ILE A 71 -14.80 -2.33 4.87
CA ILE A 71 -14.07 -2.94 3.76
C ILE A 71 -14.88 -2.87 2.49
N ARG A 72 -14.23 -2.45 1.40
CA ARG A 72 -14.85 -2.40 0.07
C ARG A 72 -15.24 -3.81 -0.38
N PRO A 73 -16.51 -4.04 -0.80
CA PRO A 73 -16.97 -5.38 -1.18
C PRO A 73 -16.15 -6.04 -2.31
N GLN A 74 -15.59 -5.24 -3.23
CA GLN A 74 -14.76 -5.74 -4.34
C GLN A 74 -13.51 -6.49 -3.84
N LEU A 75 -13.03 -6.18 -2.63
CA LEU A 75 -11.90 -6.87 -2.01
C LEU A 75 -12.24 -8.34 -1.74
N TRP A 76 -13.48 -8.65 -1.37
CA TRP A 76 -13.93 -10.02 -1.12
C TRP A 76 -13.98 -10.84 -2.39
N THR A 77 -14.38 -10.23 -3.51
CA THR A 77 -14.33 -10.86 -4.84
C THR A 77 -12.89 -11.18 -5.24
N LEU A 78 -11.96 -10.25 -5.01
CA LEU A 78 -10.53 -10.47 -5.27
C LEU A 78 -9.97 -11.62 -4.44
N LEU A 79 -10.24 -11.64 -3.13
CA LEU A 79 -9.71 -12.65 -2.21
C LEU A 79 -10.32 -14.04 -2.45
N SER A 80 -11.47 -14.11 -3.13
CA SER A 80 -12.06 -15.38 -3.60
C SER A 80 -11.40 -15.93 -4.85
N SER A 81 -10.49 -15.18 -5.47
CA SER A 81 -9.77 -15.56 -6.67
C SER A 81 -8.27 -15.68 -6.41
N ARG A 82 -7.55 -16.33 -7.33
CA ARG A 82 -6.08 -16.34 -7.28
C ARG A 82 -5.56 -14.91 -7.51
N LEU A 83 -4.76 -14.42 -6.56
CA LEU A 83 -4.19 -13.08 -6.65
C LEU A 83 -3.37 -12.93 -7.94
N SER A 84 -3.53 -11.81 -8.61
CA SER A 84 -2.73 -11.43 -9.77
C SER A 84 -2.76 -9.93 -9.95
N LEU A 85 -1.80 -9.40 -10.72
CA LEU A 85 -1.78 -7.97 -11.00
C LEU A 85 -3.07 -7.51 -11.70
N ASP A 86 -3.62 -8.31 -12.60
CA ASP A 86 -4.86 -7.99 -13.29
C ASP A 86 -6.07 -8.02 -12.35
N ALA A 87 -6.15 -9.01 -11.44
CA ALA A 87 -7.22 -9.04 -10.44
C ALA A 87 -7.17 -7.80 -9.53
N LEU A 88 -5.97 -7.36 -9.13
CA LEU A 88 -5.79 -6.16 -8.32
C LEU A 88 -6.27 -4.87 -9.01
N LYS A 89 -6.12 -4.75 -10.34
CA LYS A 89 -6.62 -3.60 -11.11
C LYS A 89 -8.14 -3.45 -11.01
N HIS A 90 -8.88 -4.55 -10.92
CA HIS A 90 -10.35 -4.54 -10.82
C HIS A 90 -10.84 -4.06 -9.44
N VAL A 91 -10.00 -4.15 -8.41
CA VAL A 91 -10.28 -3.56 -7.09
C VAL A 91 -9.86 -2.10 -7.02
N GLY A 92 -9.33 -1.53 -8.12
CA GLY A 92 -9.05 -0.11 -8.24
C GLY A 92 -10.21 0.73 -7.67
N GLY A 93 -9.91 1.48 -6.61
CA GLY A 93 -10.86 2.42 -6.01
C GLY A 93 -10.67 3.80 -6.61
N ASP A 94 -11.47 4.75 -6.17
CA ASP A 94 -11.19 6.15 -6.48
C ASP A 94 -9.99 6.63 -5.64
N LEU A 95 -8.83 6.69 -6.28
CA LEU A 95 -7.58 7.14 -5.66
C LEU A 95 -7.52 8.67 -5.47
N ARG A 96 -8.50 9.40 -6.03
CA ARG A 96 -8.59 10.85 -5.91
C ARG A 96 -9.41 11.27 -4.69
N LEU A 97 -9.98 10.31 -3.96
CA LEU A 97 -10.78 10.58 -2.78
C LEU A 97 -9.98 11.37 -1.73
N GLU A 98 -10.48 12.57 -1.45
CA GLU A 98 -10.05 13.40 -0.34
C GLU A 98 -10.91 13.02 0.86
N THR A 99 -10.42 12.08 1.67
CA THR A 99 -11.13 11.50 2.82
C THR A 99 -10.36 11.79 4.09
N ARG A 100 -10.99 11.65 5.27
CA ARG A 100 -10.29 11.77 6.55
C ARG A 100 -9.40 10.57 6.88
N GLY A 101 -9.54 9.46 6.16
CA GLY A 101 -8.78 8.24 6.39
C GLY A 101 -9.15 7.15 5.39
N ALA A 102 -8.14 6.54 4.79
CA ALA A 102 -8.29 5.39 3.92
C ALA A 102 -7.16 4.39 4.13
N ILE A 103 -7.50 3.11 4.00
CA ILE A 103 -6.55 2.01 3.89
C ILE A 103 -6.43 1.65 2.42
N TYR A 104 -5.21 1.66 1.91
CA TYR A 104 -4.90 1.34 0.53
C TYR A 104 -3.87 0.22 0.46
N PHE A 105 -3.76 -0.37 -0.72
CA PHE A 105 -2.67 -1.26 -1.07
C PHE A 105 -1.90 -0.74 -2.29
N ASN A 106 -0.65 -1.17 -2.41
CA ASN A 106 0.16 -1.07 -3.62
C ASN A 106 0.66 -2.47 -3.99
N GLY A 107 0.08 -3.05 -5.04
CA GLY A 107 0.53 -4.31 -5.62
C GLY A 107 1.64 -4.04 -6.63
N ILE A 108 2.81 -4.61 -6.41
CA ILE A 108 4.03 -4.35 -7.18
C ILE A 108 4.45 -5.63 -7.88
N LEU A 109 4.51 -5.60 -9.22
CA LEU A 109 5.05 -6.69 -10.00
C LEU A 109 6.54 -6.43 -10.26
N GLY A 110 7.40 -7.23 -9.64
CA GLY A 110 8.84 -7.14 -9.81
C GLY A 110 9.30 -7.56 -11.20
N VAL A 111 10.50 -7.14 -11.59
CA VAL A 111 11.20 -7.65 -12.79
C VAL A 111 11.45 -9.17 -12.75
N ASP A 112 11.46 -9.74 -11.54
CA ASP A 112 11.54 -11.17 -11.26
C ASP A 112 10.20 -11.92 -11.44
N LYS A 113 9.17 -11.22 -11.95
CA LYS A 113 7.81 -11.74 -12.14
C LYS A 113 7.17 -12.22 -10.85
N ARG A 114 7.54 -11.66 -9.69
CA ARG A 114 6.86 -11.89 -8.42
C ARG A 114 5.99 -10.72 -8.03
N LEU A 115 4.77 -11.01 -7.61
CA LEU A 115 3.86 -10.02 -7.05
C LEU A 115 4.22 -9.76 -5.59
N ARG A 116 4.26 -8.50 -5.19
CA ARG A 116 4.51 -8.07 -3.82
C ARG A 116 3.42 -7.11 -3.37
N MET A 117 3.07 -7.18 -2.10
CA MET A 117 2.02 -6.37 -1.51
C MET A 117 2.58 -5.44 -0.45
N TYR A 118 2.20 -4.17 -0.56
CA TYR A 118 2.30 -3.18 0.50
C TYR A 118 0.90 -2.71 0.85
N VAL A 119 0.57 -2.63 2.13
CA VAL A 119 -0.64 -2.01 2.65
C VAL A 119 -0.25 -0.76 3.41
N GLY A 120 -1.04 0.30 3.31
CA GLY A 120 -0.76 1.54 4.01
C GLY A 120 -2.02 2.30 4.36
N GLN A 121 -1.88 3.25 5.26
CA GLN A 121 -2.95 4.18 5.61
C GLN A 121 -2.64 5.63 5.21
N SER A 122 -3.67 6.43 4.99
CA SER A 122 -3.51 7.85 4.69
C SER A 122 -4.75 8.68 5.05
N GLY A 123 -4.53 9.88 5.57
CA GLY A 123 -5.55 10.93 5.67
C GLY A 123 -5.69 11.79 4.39
N ASN A 124 -4.90 11.55 3.36
CA ASN A 124 -5.08 12.14 2.02
C ASN A 124 -4.53 11.17 0.97
N LEU A 125 -5.41 10.30 0.47
CA LEU A 125 -5.02 9.22 -0.43
C LEU A 125 -4.42 9.75 -1.73
N ARG A 126 -5.01 10.80 -2.31
CA ARG A 126 -4.51 11.44 -3.54
C ARG A 126 -3.08 11.91 -3.39
N GLN A 127 -2.78 12.63 -2.31
CA GLN A 127 -1.44 13.11 -2.01
C GLN A 127 -0.48 11.95 -1.76
N ARG A 128 -0.91 10.92 -1.02
CA ARG A 128 -0.07 9.77 -0.70
C ARG A 128 0.29 8.94 -1.94
N VAL A 129 -0.66 8.72 -2.84
CA VAL A 129 -0.41 8.06 -4.13
C VAL A 129 0.56 8.90 -4.99
N ALA A 130 0.38 10.23 -5.02
CA ALA A 130 1.30 11.12 -5.73
C ALA A 130 2.73 11.06 -5.17
N GLN A 131 2.89 10.99 -3.84
CA GLN A 131 4.19 10.77 -3.19
C GLN A 131 4.82 9.44 -3.62
N HIS A 132 4.05 8.35 -3.59
CA HIS A 132 4.54 7.04 -4.02
C HIS A 132 5.01 7.04 -5.48
N LEU A 133 4.33 7.77 -6.37
CA LEU A 133 4.69 7.85 -7.79
C LEU A 133 5.86 8.83 -8.05
N ASN A 134 6.12 9.77 -7.15
CA ASN A 134 7.18 10.76 -7.31
C ASN A 134 8.57 10.19 -6.98
N PHE A 135 9.43 10.08 -8.00
CA PHE A 135 10.79 9.56 -7.83
C PHE A 135 11.65 10.36 -6.84
N ARG A 136 11.49 11.69 -6.77
CA ARG A 136 12.26 12.54 -5.85
C ARG A 136 11.87 12.23 -4.41
N TYR A 137 10.57 12.12 -4.17
CA TYR A 137 10.05 11.76 -2.86
C TYR A 137 10.61 10.41 -2.39
N ARG A 138 10.57 9.39 -3.27
CA ARG A 138 11.12 8.06 -2.95
C ARG A 138 12.61 8.06 -2.65
N ARG A 139 13.39 8.81 -3.43
CA ARG A 139 14.84 8.96 -3.22
C ARG A 139 15.13 9.53 -1.83
N ASP A 140 14.36 10.53 -1.41
CA ASP A 140 14.58 11.24 -0.15
C ASP A 140 13.98 10.52 1.07
N HIS A 141 13.12 9.53 0.85
CA HIS A 141 12.45 8.74 1.90
C HIS A 141 12.64 7.23 1.71
N PRO A 142 13.89 6.72 1.70
CA PRO A 142 14.17 5.33 1.34
C PRO A 142 13.43 4.34 2.25
N SER A 143 12.82 3.33 1.63
CA SER A 143 12.12 2.23 2.32
C SER A 143 12.18 0.97 1.47
N LEU A 144 11.91 -0.20 2.08
CA LEU A 144 11.79 -1.46 1.34
C LEU A 144 10.70 -1.37 0.25
N HIS A 145 9.57 -0.72 0.58
CA HIS A 145 8.47 -0.50 -0.37
C HIS A 145 8.94 0.27 -1.62
N TYR A 146 9.69 1.36 -1.43
CA TYR A 146 10.22 2.13 -2.56
C TYR A 146 11.32 1.44 -3.31
N TYR A 147 12.16 0.67 -2.61
CA TYR A 147 13.15 -0.18 -3.25
C TYR A 147 12.47 -1.18 -4.19
N ALA A 148 11.44 -1.89 -3.71
CA ALA A 148 10.67 -2.81 -4.54
C ALA A 148 10.00 -2.11 -5.74
N LEU A 149 9.51 -0.88 -5.54
CA LEU A 149 8.87 -0.10 -6.61
C LEU A 149 9.89 0.34 -7.69
N GLU A 150 11.11 0.69 -7.31
CA GLU A 150 12.19 1.03 -8.24
C GLU A 150 12.60 -0.16 -9.12
N TRP A 151 12.49 -1.38 -8.58
CA TRP A 151 12.79 -2.64 -9.27
C TRP A 151 11.54 -3.36 -9.81
N SER A 152 10.50 -2.60 -10.16
CA SER A 152 9.24 -3.13 -10.65
C SER A 152 9.00 -2.83 -12.13
N VAL A 153 8.26 -3.72 -12.80
CA VAL A 153 7.78 -3.48 -14.18
C VAL A 153 6.44 -2.76 -14.18
N TYR A 154 5.65 -2.93 -13.13
CA TYR A 154 4.35 -2.32 -13.00
C TYR A 154 3.91 -2.31 -11.54
N ASN A 155 3.07 -1.35 -11.18
CA ASN A 155 2.40 -1.34 -9.89
C ASN A 155 0.94 -0.87 -10.00
N VAL A 156 0.11 -1.27 -9.05
CA VAL A 156 -1.30 -0.89 -9.00
C VAL A 156 -1.69 -0.50 -7.59
N PHE A 157 -2.39 0.62 -7.47
CA PHE A 157 -3.00 1.05 -6.22
C PHE A 157 -4.47 0.65 -6.18
N GLY A 158 -4.92 0.21 -5.01
CA GLY A 158 -6.33 0.01 -4.73
C GLY A 158 -6.68 0.40 -3.31
N VAL A 159 -7.97 0.54 -3.04
CA VAL A 159 -8.49 0.98 -1.75
C VAL A 159 -9.13 -0.22 -1.06
N CYS A 160 -8.70 -0.52 0.16
CA CYS A 160 -9.27 -1.55 1.02
C CYS A 160 -10.48 -1.02 1.78
N ALA A 161 -10.31 0.14 2.43
CA ALA A 161 -11.33 0.74 3.31
C ALA A 161 -11.27 2.27 3.23
N VAL A 162 -12.41 2.91 3.45
CA VAL A 162 -12.53 4.36 3.56
C VAL A 162 -13.34 4.67 4.82
N LEU A 163 -12.82 5.55 5.66
CA LEU A 163 -13.54 5.98 6.86
C LEU A 163 -14.75 6.84 6.47
N PRO A 164 -15.90 6.64 7.12
CA PRO A 164 -17.08 7.45 6.86
C PRO A 164 -16.82 8.93 7.23
N PRO A 165 -17.48 9.88 6.57
CA PRO A 165 -17.40 11.29 6.95
C PRO A 165 -17.89 11.48 8.40
N SER A 166 -17.22 12.36 9.15
CA SER A 166 -17.64 12.69 10.51
C SER A 166 -18.97 13.46 10.47
N SER A 167 -19.92 13.05 11.30
CA SER A 167 -21.23 13.68 11.50
C SER A 167 -21.16 15.13 12.04
N SER A 168 -19.97 15.65 12.31
CA SER A 168 -19.74 17.00 12.83
C SER A 168 -19.96 18.15 11.83
N SER A 169 -20.39 17.86 10.59
CA SER A 169 -20.62 18.89 9.55
C SER A 169 -22.09 19.04 9.11
N SER A 170 -23.02 18.24 9.62
CA SER A 170 -24.45 18.43 9.40
C SER A 170 -25.08 19.12 10.61
N SER A 171 -25.05 20.46 10.61
CA SER A 171 -25.80 21.34 11.51
C SER A 171 -27.31 21.35 11.19
N SER A 172 -27.89 20.20 10.85
CA SER A 172 -29.33 20.03 10.73
C SER A 172 -29.82 19.10 11.83
N SER A 173 -30.48 19.73 12.80
CA SER A 173 -31.31 19.12 13.82
C SER A 173 -32.40 18.25 13.17
N SER A 174 -32.07 16.99 12.91
CA SER A 174 -33.06 15.95 12.70
C SER A 174 -32.55 14.69 13.38
N SER A 175 -33.21 14.37 14.48
CA SER A 175 -33.11 13.16 15.31
C SER A 175 -33.44 11.91 14.49
N SER A 176 -32.52 11.54 13.61
CA SER A 176 -32.44 10.23 13.00
C SER A 176 -31.06 9.71 13.35
N SER A 177 -31.02 8.65 14.15
CA SER A 177 -29.82 7.92 14.54
C SER A 177 -29.10 7.40 13.29
N SER A 178 -28.31 8.26 12.63
CA SER A 178 -27.26 7.85 11.72
C SER A 178 -26.26 7.10 12.58
N SER A 179 -26.45 5.78 12.68
CA SER A 179 -25.61 4.79 13.35
C SER A 179 -24.14 5.23 13.33
N LEU A 180 -23.67 5.81 14.44
CA LEU A 180 -22.25 6.10 14.62
C LEU A 180 -21.52 4.76 14.50
N VAL A 181 -20.62 4.65 13.53
CA VAL A 181 -19.81 3.44 13.38
C VAL A 181 -18.95 3.31 14.63
N ALA A 182 -19.01 2.17 15.31
CA ALA A 182 -18.37 2.01 16.62
C ALA A 182 -16.85 2.19 16.52
N GLY A 183 -16.27 2.84 17.53
CA GLY A 183 -14.84 3.10 17.61
C GLY A 183 -14.36 4.37 16.90
N MET A 184 -15.22 5.07 16.17
CA MET A 184 -14.82 6.24 15.37
C MET A 184 -14.44 7.47 16.19
N GLU A 185 -14.76 7.53 17.48
CA GLU A 185 -14.25 8.55 18.40
C GLU A 185 -12.73 8.47 18.59
N ARG A 186 -12.13 7.31 18.34
CA ARG A 186 -10.68 7.08 18.26
C ARG A 186 -10.29 6.65 16.84
N SER A 187 -10.51 7.53 15.86
CA SER A 187 -10.26 7.21 14.44
C SER A 187 -8.82 6.76 14.13
N GLY A 188 -7.83 7.18 14.95
CA GLY A 188 -6.45 6.68 14.84
C GLY A 188 -6.32 5.18 15.13
N LEU A 189 -6.98 4.69 16.18
CA LEU A 189 -6.99 3.26 16.53
C LEU A 189 -7.73 2.44 15.47
N VAL A 190 -8.86 2.94 14.99
CA VAL A 190 -9.60 2.32 13.86
C VAL A 190 -8.68 2.15 12.66
N MET A 191 -7.97 3.21 12.29
CA MET A 191 -7.06 3.24 11.15
C MET A 191 -5.90 2.25 11.32
N ASN A 192 -5.26 2.22 12.49
CA ASN A 192 -4.19 1.26 12.82
C ASN A 192 -4.67 -0.20 12.78
N VAL A 193 -5.86 -0.50 13.34
CA VAL A 193 -6.45 -1.85 13.32
C VAL A 193 -6.82 -2.26 11.90
N LEU A 194 -7.41 -1.38 11.09
CA LEU A 194 -7.75 -1.69 9.70
C LEU A 194 -6.50 -1.93 8.86
N GLU A 195 -5.44 -1.13 9.02
CA GLU A 195 -4.17 -1.35 8.33
C GLU A 195 -3.54 -2.68 8.75
N MET A 196 -3.42 -2.94 10.06
CA MET A 196 -2.90 -4.21 10.58
C MET A 196 -3.72 -5.39 10.07
N TRP A 197 -5.04 -5.31 10.11
CA TRP A 197 -5.91 -6.37 9.63
C TRP A 197 -5.72 -6.63 8.13
N MET A 198 -5.62 -5.60 7.30
CA MET A 198 -5.37 -5.77 5.87
C MET A 198 -3.96 -6.27 5.57
N CYS A 199 -2.96 -5.86 6.35
CA CYS A 199 -1.62 -6.43 6.31
C CYS A 199 -1.64 -7.95 6.57
N LEU A 200 -2.42 -8.40 7.56
CA LEU A 200 -2.59 -9.81 7.86
C LEU A 200 -3.33 -10.53 6.73
N VAL A 201 -4.46 -10.01 6.24
CA VAL A 201 -5.26 -10.63 5.16
C VAL A 201 -4.45 -10.81 3.87
N PHE A 202 -3.66 -9.81 3.49
CA PHE A 202 -2.78 -9.87 2.33
C PHE A 202 -1.44 -10.55 2.58
N ARG A 203 -1.13 -10.91 3.84
CA ARG A 203 0.15 -11.46 4.26
C ARG A 203 1.32 -10.57 3.82
N SER A 204 1.23 -9.26 4.08
CA SER A 204 2.21 -8.27 3.63
C SER A 204 3.29 -7.93 4.67
N LEU A 205 3.16 -8.39 5.92
CA LEU A 205 4.14 -8.23 7.01
C LEU A 205 5.28 -9.26 6.93
N PRO A 206 6.39 -9.12 7.67
CA PRO A 206 7.45 -10.13 7.73
C PRO A 206 6.94 -11.45 8.32
N SER A 207 7.59 -12.55 7.96
CA SER A 207 7.13 -13.91 8.27
C SER A 207 7.00 -14.14 9.77
N ASP A 208 7.93 -13.63 10.57
CA ASP A 208 7.89 -13.73 12.03
C ASP A 208 6.69 -12.96 12.62
N THR A 209 6.42 -11.76 12.11
CA THR A 209 5.26 -10.95 12.50
C THR A 209 3.95 -11.61 12.08
N LEU A 210 3.90 -12.26 10.91
CA LEU A 210 2.74 -13.06 10.51
C LEU A 210 2.54 -14.25 11.44
N GLY A 211 3.62 -14.93 11.85
CA GLY A 211 3.57 -16.03 12.82
C GLY A 211 3.01 -15.62 14.18
N GLU A 212 3.39 -14.43 14.65
CA GLU A 212 2.95 -13.84 15.92
C GLU A 212 1.47 -13.41 15.91
N TRP A 213 1.00 -12.78 14.83
CA TRP A 213 -0.29 -12.08 14.80
C TRP A 213 -1.42 -12.83 14.10
N LEU A 214 -1.11 -13.94 13.42
CA LEU A 214 -2.13 -14.79 12.84
C LEU A 214 -2.59 -15.86 13.82
N PRO A 215 -3.91 -16.14 13.88
CA PRO A 215 -4.42 -17.22 14.71
C PRO A 215 -3.89 -18.58 14.27
N ASP A 216 -3.67 -19.47 15.23
CA ASP A 216 -3.52 -20.91 15.01
C ASP A 216 -4.91 -21.54 14.81
N ASP A 217 -5.53 -21.22 13.68
CA ASP A 217 -6.87 -21.68 13.30
C ASP A 217 -6.79 -22.37 11.92
N GLU A 218 -7.47 -23.50 11.76
CA GLU A 218 -7.47 -24.29 10.52
C GLU A 218 -7.98 -23.50 9.30
N LEU A 219 -8.78 -22.46 9.52
CA LEU A 219 -9.31 -21.57 8.49
C LEU A 219 -8.26 -20.56 7.99
N VAL A 220 -7.11 -20.43 8.67
CA VAL A 220 -6.14 -19.35 8.46
C VAL A 220 -4.75 -19.91 8.14
N ASP A 221 -4.34 -19.82 6.88
CA ASP A 221 -2.99 -20.21 6.46
C ASP A 221 -1.95 -19.13 6.85
N LYS A 222 -1.06 -19.42 7.80
CA LYS A 222 -0.01 -18.48 8.24
C LYS A 222 1.02 -18.14 7.15
N GLY A 223 1.08 -18.95 6.10
CA GLY A 223 1.96 -18.76 4.95
C GLY A 223 1.62 -17.54 4.10
N ARG A 224 2.53 -17.24 3.19
CA ARG A 224 2.34 -16.22 2.15
C ARG A 224 1.24 -16.66 1.18
N ARG A 225 0.44 -15.71 0.69
CA ARG A 225 -0.59 -15.99 -0.32
C ARG A 225 0.04 -16.46 -1.63
N ALA A 226 -0.64 -17.39 -2.32
CA ALA A 226 -0.31 -17.76 -3.69
C ALA A 226 -0.94 -16.78 -4.68
N ALA A 227 -0.16 -16.36 -5.67
CA ALA A 227 -0.57 -15.56 -6.82
C ALA A 227 -0.28 -16.28 -8.14
N LYS A 228 -0.80 -15.75 -9.26
CA LYS A 228 -0.50 -16.22 -10.62
C LYS A 228 0.99 -16.08 -10.92
N GLU A 229 1.60 -15.06 -10.35
CA GLU A 229 3.01 -14.68 -10.43
C GLU A 229 3.89 -15.39 -9.37
N GLY A 230 3.38 -16.47 -8.76
CA GLY A 230 4.08 -17.21 -7.70
C GLY A 230 3.65 -16.78 -6.30
N VAL A 231 4.53 -16.93 -5.31
CA VAL A 231 4.23 -16.53 -3.93
C VAL A 231 4.24 -15.01 -3.80
N VAL A 232 3.22 -14.45 -3.12
CA VAL A 232 3.15 -13.01 -2.85
C VAL A 232 4.14 -12.63 -1.76
N GLY A 233 5.07 -11.73 -2.07
CA GLY A 233 6.01 -11.17 -1.10
C GLY A 233 5.39 -10.03 -0.27
N GLY A 234 5.85 -9.86 0.97
CA GLY A 234 5.43 -8.76 1.84
C GLY A 234 6.41 -7.60 1.84
N LEU A 235 5.89 -6.37 1.85
CA LEU A 235 6.68 -5.13 1.87
C LEU A 235 6.44 -4.26 3.11
N ASN A 236 5.49 -4.63 3.97
CA ASN A 236 5.32 -3.99 5.26
C ASN A 236 6.41 -4.49 6.19
N VAL A 237 7.16 -3.57 6.81
CA VAL A 237 8.26 -3.89 7.73
C VAL A 237 8.00 -3.48 9.17
N ALA A 238 7.10 -2.51 9.37
CA ALA A 238 6.70 -2.04 10.69
C ALA A 238 5.27 -2.50 10.97
N THR A 239 4.97 -2.73 12.25
CA THR A 239 3.63 -3.07 12.70
C THR A 239 2.75 -1.82 12.65
N PRO A 240 1.63 -1.81 11.89
CA PRO A 240 0.75 -0.64 11.82
C PRO A 240 0.18 -0.18 13.17
N LEU A 241 0.17 -1.07 14.16
CA LEU A 241 -0.29 -0.78 15.51
C LEU A 241 0.60 0.23 16.26
N ASP A 242 1.87 0.40 15.86
CA ASP A 242 2.83 1.34 16.46
C ASP A 242 2.75 2.74 15.85
N GLN A 243 1.80 2.99 14.95
CA GLN A 243 1.72 4.27 14.29
C GLN A 243 1.31 5.36 15.29
N GLY A 244 2.18 6.35 15.46
CA GLY A 244 2.08 7.38 16.49
C GLY A 244 3.16 7.28 17.57
N VAL A 245 3.88 6.15 17.65
CA VAL A 245 5.07 5.98 18.48
C VAL A 245 6.27 6.69 17.84
N GLU A 246 7.13 7.30 18.65
CA GLU A 246 8.34 7.95 18.13
C GLU A 246 9.27 6.94 17.45
N VAL A 247 9.86 7.33 16.32
CA VAL A 247 10.71 6.46 15.49
C VAL A 247 11.87 5.85 16.27
N LYS A 248 12.39 6.57 17.27
CA LYS A 248 13.51 6.11 18.12
C LYS A 248 13.14 4.91 19.01
N ASP A 249 11.84 4.75 19.30
CA ASP A 249 11.30 3.72 20.20
C ASP A 249 10.70 2.55 19.41
N MET A 250 10.68 2.63 18.07
CA MET A 250 10.19 1.53 17.24
C MET A 250 11.21 0.39 17.16
N PRO A 251 10.81 -0.86 17.48
CA PRO A 251 11.70 -2.00 17.37
C PRO A 251 12.10 -2.21 15.91
N PHE A 252 13.40 -2.40 15.67
CA PHE A 252 13.87 -2.79 14.34
C PHE A 252 13.43 -4.24 14.09
N VAL A 253 12.64 -4.44 13.04
CA VAL A 253 12.26 -5.79 12.62
C VAL A 253 13.40 -6.41 11.84
N ASP A 254 13.90 -7.55 12.31
CA ASP A 254 14.90 -8.30 11.58
C ASP A 254 14.27 -8.96 10.34
N LEU A 255 14.84 -8.68 9.18
CA LEU A 255 14.41 -9.23 7.89
C LEU A 255 15.44 -10.24 7.36
N SER A 256 16.44 -10.61 8.15
CA SER A 256 17.53 -11.49 7.73
C SER A 256 17.06 -12.89 7.31
N GLY A 257 15.94 -13.36 7.87
CA GLY A 257 15.29 -14.62 7.54
C GLY A 257 14.43 -14.59 6.27
N GLU A 258 14.18 -13.42 5.68
CA GLU A 258 13.32 -13.32 4.49
C GLU A 258 14.00 -13.87 3.24
N VAL A 259 13.30 -14.78 2.55
CA VAL A 259 13.79 -15.45 1.34
C VAL A 259 13.55 -14.65 0.06
N ASP A 260 12.76 -13.57 0.12
CA ASP A 260 12.44 -12.75 -1.03
C ASP A 260 13.71 -12.06 -1.59
N PRO A 261 14.05 -12.24 -2.88
CA PRO A 261 15.25 -11.67 -3.48
C PRO A 261 15.36 -10.14 -3.32
N VAL A 262 14.24 -9.42 -3.47
CA VAL A 262 14.22 -7.96 -3.38
C VAL A 262 14.51 -7.51 -1.94
N ILE A 263 14.04 -8.25 -0.94
CA ILE A 263 14.34 -7.96 0.47
C ILE A 263 15.82 -8.19 0.75
N ARG A 264 16.38 -9.32 0.29
CA ARG A 264 17.81 -9.62 0.46
C ARG A 264 18.69 -8.58 -0.22
N ASP A 265 18.30 -8.10 -1.39
CA ASP A 265 19.02 -7.08 -2.15
C ASP A 265 18.94 -5.71 -1.46
N TYR A 266 17.76 -5.35 -0.96
CA TYR A 266 17.58 -4.16 -0.14
C TYR A 266 18.48 -4.19 1.10
N LEU A 267 18.53 -5.31 1.83
CA LEU A 267 19.39 -5.46 3.02
C LEU A 267 20.88 -5.31 2.67
N ARG A 268 21.31 -5.84 1.51
CA ARG A 268 22.69 -5.64 1.02
C ARG A 268 22.97 -4.15 0.76
N GLU A 269 22.05 -3.44 0.12
CA GLU A 269 22.19 -2.02 -0.16
C GLU A 269 22.19 -1.16 1.12
N VAL A 270 21.35 -1.48 2.10
CA VAL A 270 21.35 -0.83 3.41
C VAL A 270 22.69 -1.03 4.13
N LYS A 271 23.22 -2.26 4.14
CA LYS A 271 24.54 -2.57 4.72
C LYS A 271 25.65 -1.79 4.01
N ARG A 272 25.63 -1.72 2.68
CA ARG A 272 26.59 -0.96 1.87
C ARG A 272 26.57 0.52 2.26
N ARG A 273 25.39 1.14 2.33
CA ARG A 273 25.25 2.55 2.74
C ARG A 273 25.73 2.81 4.17
N LYS A 274 25.43 1.91 5.12
CA LYS A 274 25.95 2.03 6.49
C LYS A 274 27.48 1.93 6.54
N GLY A 275 28.07 1.04 5.76
CA GLY A 275 29.51 0.91 5.61
C GLY A 275 30.16 2.16 5.01
N ASP A 276 29.55 2.73 3.96
CA ASP A 276 30.00 3.99 3.35
C ASP A 276 29.96 5.15 4.36
N VAL A 277 28.91 5.23 5.18
CA VAL A 277 28.77 6.27 6.22
C VAL A 277 29.82 6.09 7.32
N GLN A 278 30.05 4.86 7.80
CA GLN A 278 31.09 4.58 8.79
C GLN A 278 32.51 4.86 8.25
N GLN A 279 32.77 4.58 6.96
CA GLN A 279 34.05 4.95 6.35
C GLN A 279 34.24 6.47 6.27
N VAL A 280 33.18 7.24 5.98
CA VAL A 280 33.25 8.72 5.97
C VAL A 280 33.41 9.30 7.38
N GLU A 281 32.77 8.71 8.40
CA GLU A 281 32.91 9.15 9.81
C GLU A 281 34.27 8.80 10.42
N ASN A 282 34.89 7.69 10.00
CA ASN A 282 36.24 7.30 10.43
C ASN A 282 37.36 8.16 9.78
N VAL A 283 37.03 9.07 8.85
CA VAL A 283 37.95 10.08 8.29
C VAL A 283 37.92 11.38 9.14
N LYS A 284 37.75 11.25 10.46
CA LYS A 284 37.94 12.36 11.40
C LYS A 284 39.43 12.53 11.78
N ILE A 285 40.07 13.42 11.04
CA ILE A 285 41.09 14.42 11.43
C ILE A 285 41.93 14.06 12.67
N LYS A 286 43.17 13.61 12.43
CA LYS A 286 44.30 13.92 13.32
C LYS A 286 44.93 15.23 12.85
N ASP A 287 45.00 16.19 13.77
CA ASP A 287 45.73 17.46 13.71
C ASP A 287 45.40 18.44 12.57
N GLY A 288 44.50 19.37 12.87
CA GLY A 288 44.93 20.77 13.08
C GLY A 288 45.32 21.64 11.89
N THR A 289 45.39 21.14 10.66
CA THR A 289 45.63 21.98 9.47
C THR A 289 44.81 21.49 8.29
N VAL A 290 43.80 22.30 7.94
CA VAL A 290 42.94 22.08 6.77
C VAL A 290 43.70 22.58 5.53
N GLU A 291 44.52 21.72 4.94
CA GLU A 291 44.75 21.76 3.50
C GLU A 291 43.79 20.75 2.87
N VAL A 292 42.67 21.25 2.35
CA VAL A 292 41.81 20.43 1.50
C VAL A 292 42.59 20.22 0.21
N ASP A 293 43.17 19.04 0.07
CA ASP A 293 43.92 18.63 -1.11
C ASP A 293 43.08 18.88 -2.38
N GLU A 294 43.54 19.82 -3.20
CA GLU A 294 42.96 20.15 -4.50
C GLU A 294 42.84 18.89 -5.37
N GLU A 295 43.72 17.90 -5.18
CA GLU A 295 43.65 16.61 -5.86
C GLU A 295 42.40 15.81 -5.49
N GLU A 296 41.92 15.86 -4.23
CA GLU A 296 40.74 15.11 -3.82
C GLU A 296 39.45 15.73 -4.37
N ARG A 297 39.37 17.06 -4.44
CA ARG A 297 38.28 17.76 -5.15
C ARG A 297 38.32 17.47 -6.65
N ALA A 298 39.50 17.43 -7.24
CA ALA A 298 39.67 17.08 -8.65
C ALA A 298 39.26 15.62 -8.93
N LEU A 299 39.56 14.70 -8.01
CA LEU A 299 39.18 13.29 -8.09
C LEU A 299 37.66 13.13 -7.96
N ARG A 300 37.02 13.80 -6.99
CA ARG A 300 35.55 13.79 -6.85
C ARG A 300 34.88 14.39 -8.09
N LYS A 301 35.40 15.49 -8.65
CA LYS A 301 34.91 16.06 -9.91
C LYS A 301 35.09 15.08 -11.09
N LYS A 302 36.21 14.37 -11.18
CA LYS A 302 36.45 13.33 -12.19
C LYS A 302 35.46 12.16 -12.03
N ILE A 303 35.22 11.67 -10.82
CA ILE A 303 34.27 10.58 -10.54
C ILE A 303 32.84 11.02 -10.89
N TYR A 304 32.43 12.22 -10.52
CA TYR A 304 31.11 12.77 -10.89
C TYR A 304 30.97 12.96 -12.40
N ALA A 305 32.02 13.44 -13.08
CA ALA A 305 32.03 13.58 -14.53
C ALA A 305 32.00 12.23 -15.25
N GLU A 306 32.73 11.22 -14.76
CA GLU A 306 32.72 9.87 -15.31
C GLU A 306 31.35 9.19 -15.11
N LYS A 307 30.75 9.36 -13.93
CA LYS A 307 29.41 8.85 -13.62
C LYS A 307 28.35 9.49 -14.52
N ALA A 308 28.44 10.81 -14.75
CA ALA A 308 27.57 11.52 -15.70
C ALA A 308 27.77 11.04 -17.16
N ARG A 309 29.01 10.79 -17.58
CA ARG A 309 29.33 10.21 -18.90
C ARG A 309 28.79 8.79 -19.06
N ARG A 310 28.83 7.94 -18.03
CA ARG A 310 28.21 6.60 -18.06
C ARG A 310 26.68 6.66 -18.20
N TYR A 311 26.03 7.64 -17.55
CA TYR A 311 24.58 7.86 -17.71
C TYR A 311 24.21 8.39 -19.10
N SER A 312 25.03 9.26 -19.70
CA SER A 312 24.85 9.73 -21.08
C SER A 312 25.05 8.59 -22.09
N LYS A 313 26.10 7.78 -21.94
CA LYS A 313 26.40 6.68 -22.86
C LYS A 313 25.36 5.54 -22.82
N ARG A 314 24.67 5.36 -21.68
CA ARG A 314 23.54 4.41 -21.54
C ARG A 314 22.23 4.93 -22.16
N ARG A 315 22.16 6.23 -22.47
CA ARG A 315 21.01 6.88 -23.09
C ARG A 315 21.08 6.83 -24.62
N ASP A 316 22.28 6.66 -25.18
CA ASP A 316 22.50 6.58 -26.63
C ASP A 316 22.27 5.18 -27.22
N THR A 317 22.12 4.13 -26.41
CA THR A 317 21.96 2.75 -26.92
C THR A 317 20.56 2.16 -26.82
N ASP A 318 19.58 2.84 -26.23
CA ASP A 318 18.19 2.34 -26.19
C ASP A 318 17.19 3.49 -26.20
N ILE A 319 16.95 4.04 -27.39
CA ILE A 319 15.69 4.74 -27.68
C ILE A 319 14.73 3.71 -28.26
N VAL A 320 14.11 2.92 -27.39
CA VAL A 320 12.91 2.16 -27.76
C VAL A 320 11.75 3.15 -27.70
N ILE A 321 11.43 3.77 -28.83
CA ILE A 321 10.21 4.58 -28.97
C ILE A 321 9.03 3.62 -28.79
N PRO A 322 8.19 3.79 -27.76
CA PRO A 322 7.01 2.96 -27.61
C PRO A 322 6.11 3.13 -28.84
N GLN A 323 5.63 2.02 -29.43
CA GLN A 323 4.86 2.05 -30.69
C GLN A 323 3.67 3.03 -30.68
N TRP A 324 3.08 3.30 -29.51
CA TRP A 324 2.00 4.28 -29.34
C TRP A 324 2.44 5.74 -29.53
N VAL A 325 3.71 6.08 -29.25
CA VAL A 325 4.27 7.43 -29.52
C VAL A 325 4.46 7.64 -31.02
N PHE A 326 4.87 6.59 -31.75
CA PHE A 326 4.98 6.63 -33.21
C PHE A 326 3.60 6.72 -33.88
N LEU A 327 2.63 5.94 -33.42
CA LEU A 327 1.24 6.02 -33.92
C LEU A 327 0.58 7.37 -33.61
N GLY A 328 0.85 7.96 -32.44
CA GLY A 328 0.37 9.29 -32.07
C GLY A 328 0.95 10.39 -32.97
N ALA A 329 2.24 10.32 -33.31
CA ALA A 329 2.88 11.29 -34.19
C ALA A 329 2.37 11.19 -35.64
N VAL A 330 2.12 9.98 -36.15
CA VAL A 330 1.55 9.75 -37.49
C VAL A 330 0.09 10.26 -37.56
N ALA A 331 -0.72 10.01 -36.53
CA ALA A 331 -2.10 10.48 -36.49
C ALA A 331 -2.21 12.02 -36.47
N VAL A 332 -1.34 12.70 -35.72
CA VAL A 332 -1.27 14.17 -35.71
C VAL A 332 -0.78 14.70 -37.06
N GLY A 333 0.20 14.04 -37.69
CA GLY A 333 0.69 14.40 -39.03
C GLY A 333 -0.40 14.31 -40.11
N VAL A 334 -1.18 13.22 -40.13
CA VAL A 334 -2.30 13.03 -41.08
C VAL A 334 -3.43 14.01 -40.79
N GLY A 335 -3.75 14.26 -39.53
CA GLY A 335 -4.78 15.24 -39.14
C GLY A 335 -4.43 16.67 -39.57
N VAL A 336 -3.16 17.08 -39.42
CA VAL A 336 -2.68 18.41 -39.85
C VAL A 336 -2.60 18.53 -41.38
N LEU A 337 -2.27 17.44 -42.09
CA LEU A 337 -2.23 17.45 -43.55
C LEU A 337 -3.64 17.56 -44.16
N LEU A 338 -4.62 16.84 -43.59
CA LEU A 338 -6.02 16.88 -44.04
C LEU A 338 -6.71 18.20 -43.70
N PHE A 339 -6.38 18.85 -42.57
CA PHE A 339 -6.93 20.16 -42.21
C PHE A 339 -6.28 21.33 -42.97
N ARG A 340 -5.03 21.19 -43.46
CA ARG A 340 -4.37 22.21 -44.29
C ARG A 340 -4.67 22.09 -45.78
N SER A 341 -5.27 21.01 -46.25
CA SER A 341 -5.72 20.86 -47.64
C SER A 341 -7.22 21.16 -47.81
N SER A 342 -7.67 22.35 -47.40
CA SER A 342 -8.95 22.92 -47.80
C SER A 342 -8.74 24.06 -48.80
N GLY A 343 -8.19 23.71 -49.96
CA GLY A 343 -8.32 24.50 -51.18
C GLY A 343 -9.51 23.94 -51.97
N GLY A 344 -10.67 24.60 -51.85
CA GLY A 344 -11.87 24.20 -52.57
C GLY A 344 -11.79 24.46 -54.08
N PRO A 345 -12.76 23.92 -54.83
CA PRO A 345 -13.40 24.71 -55.88
C PRO A 345 -14.93 24.72 -55.70
N GLY A 346 -15.52 25.91 -55.85
CA GLY A 346 -16.96 26.07 -55.98
C GLY A 346 -17.46 25.64 -57.36
N ASN A 347 -18.74 25.29 -57.45
CA ASN A 347 -19.69 25.94 -58.37
C ASN A 347 -21.11 25.38 -58.20
N SER A 348 -22.06 26.31 -58.19
CA SER A 348 -23.42 26.26 -58.73
C SER A 348 -24.25 24.97 -58.63
N ALA A 349 -25.40 25.07 -57.95
CA ALA A 349 -26.65 24.53 -58.49
C ALA A 349 -27.87 25.28 -57.92
N ARG A 350 -28.35 26.22 -58.73
CA ARG A 350 -29.69 26.80 -58.70
C ARG A 350 -30.57 25.86 -59.51
N TRP A 351 -31.69 25.33 -58.99
CA TRP A 351 -32.86 24.94 -59.81
C TRP A 351 -34.13 24.90 -58.94
N ARG A 352 -35.08 25.75 -59.37
CA ARG A 352 -36.55 25.79 -59.22
C ARG A 352 -37.22 25.45 -57.89
#